data_AF-A0A5B9T320-F1
#
_entry.id   AF-A0A5B9T320-F1
#
_cell.length_a   1.000
_cell.length_b   1.000
_cell.length_c   1.000
_cell.angle_alpha   90.00
_cell.angle_beta   90.00
_cell.angle_gamma   90.00
#
_symmetry.space_group_name_H-M   'P 1'
#
loop_
_entity.id
_entity.type
_entity.pdbx_description
1 polymer ?
#
loop_
_entity_poly.entity_id
_entity_poly.type
_entity_poly.pdbx_seq_one_letter_code
_entity_poly.pdbx_strand_id
1 'polypeptide(L)' 'MEDDQKLRVRLIGRNGRRRFDPVSKERLVAACLEAGASVSRLALEHGVNANLLWKWIGK' A
#
# COMPACT_ATOMS: atom_id res chain seq x y z
N MET A 1 -3.23 -17.46 7.08
CA MET A 1 -3.30 -16.18 7.81
C MET A 1 -2.68 -15.12 6.90
N GLU A 2 -3.39 -14.71 5.84
CA GLU A 2 -2.84 -13.87 4.75
C GLU A 2 -3.65 -12.57 4.58
N ASP A 3 -4.81 -12.49 5.24
CA ASP A 3 -5.76 -11.38 5.12
C ASP A 3 -5.44 -10.19 6.03
N ASP A 4 -4.53 -10.33 7.01
CA ASP A 4 -4.13 -9.23 7.90
C ASP A 4 -3.17 -8.24 7.21
N GLN A 5 -2.54 -8.67 6.11
CA GLN A 5 -1.62 -7.83 5.33
C GLN A 5 -2.34 -7.02 4.23
N LYS A 6 -3.64 -7.22 3.97
CA LYS A 6 -4.33 -6.52 2.88
C LYS A 6 -4.58 -5.04 3.21
N LEU A 7 -4.27 -4.18 2.24
CA LEU A 7 -4.50 -2.75 2.38
C LEU A 7 -6.01 -2.43 2.39
N ARG A 8 -6.50 -1.96 3.53
CA ARG A 8 -7.94 -1.74 3.71
C ARG A 8 -8.40 -0.54 2.89
N VAL A 9 -9.36 -0.77 1.99
CA VAL A 9 -10.01 0.29 1.23
C VAL A 9 -11.08 0.93 2.11
N ARG A 10 -10.93 2.23 2.39
CA ARG A 10 -11.87 3.01 3.19
C ARG A 10 -13.02 3.56 2.36
N LEU A 11 -12.76 3.96 1.13
CA LEU A 11 -13.76 4.54 0.23
C LEU A 11 -13.45 4.20 -1.22
N ILE A 12 -14.48 3.91 -2.00
CA ILE A 12 -14.40 3.88 -3.46
C ILE A 12 -15.17 5.10 -3.97
N GLY A 13 -14.47 6.03 -4.62
CA GLY A 13 -15.09 7.22 -5.20
C GLY A 13 -15.95 6.89 -6.41
N ARG A 14 -16.84 7.81 -6.81
CA ARG A 14 -17.68 7.66 -8.03
C ARG A 14 -16.88 7.48 -9.32
N ASN A 15 -15.60 7.85 -9.33
CA ASN A 15 -14.66 7.66 -10.42
C ASN A 15 -13.88 6.33 -10.35
N GLY A 16 -14.27 5.40 -9.47
CA GLY A 16 -13.59 4.12 -9.28
C GLY A 16 -12.26 4.19 -8.52
N ARG A 17 -11.83 5.39 -8.08
CA ARG A 17 -10.59 5.52 -7.30
C ARG A 17 -10.79 5.00 -5.89
N ARG A 18 -9.92 4.10 -5.47
CA ARG A 18 -9.86 3.57 -4.11
C ARG A 18 -9.08 4.54 -3.23
N ARG A 19 -9.65 4.93 -2.10
CA ARG A 19 -8.95 5.57 -0.99
C ARG A 19 -8.69 4.52 0.07
N PHE A 20 -7.43 4.37 0.39
CA PHE A 20 -6.97 3.44 1.40
C PHE A 20 -7.01 4.07 2.78
N ASP A 21 -7.10 3.21 3.79
CA ASP A 21 -6.92 3.64 5.17
C ASP A 21 -5.51 4.25 5.35
N PRO A 22 -5.40 5.47 5.91
CA PRO A 22 -4.11 6.14 6.05
C PRO A 22 -3.14 5.37 6.94
N VAL A 23 -3.63 4.72 8.00
CA VAL A 23 -2.78 3.95 8.93
C VAL A 23 -2.21 2.72 8.23
N SER A 24 -3.04 1.98 7.49
CA SER A 24 -2.56 0.84 6.69
C SER A 24 -1.57 1.26 5.61
N LYS A 25 -1.81 2.43 4.97
CA LYS A 25 -0.91 2.99 3.97
C LYS A 25 0.45 3.36 4.59
N GLU A 26 0.47 4.05 5.72
CA GLU A 26 1.71 4.48 6.38
C GLU A 26 2.54 3.28 6.85
N ARG A 27 1.90 2.24 7.39
CA ARG A 27 2.58 0.99 7.73
C ARG A 27 3.28 0.35 6.53
N LEU A 28 2.61 0.32 5.37
CA LEU A 28 3.21 -0.22 4.14
C LEU A 28 4.37 0.65 3.65
N VAL A 29 4.23 1.97 3.68
CA VAL A 29 5.29 2.90 3.30
C VAL A 29 6.50 2.77 4.23
N ALA A 30 6.28 2.66 5.54
CA ALA A 30 7.35 2.43 6.51
C ALA A 30 8.08 1.10 6.25
N ALA A 31 7.34 0.01 5.99
CA ALA A 31 7.93 -1.28 5.62
C ALA A 31 8.78 -1.20 4.34
N CYS A 32 8.39 -0.36 3.37
CA CYS A 32 9.16 -0.13 2.16
C CYS A 32 10.46 0.66 2.37
N LEU A 33 10.57 1.40 3.47
CA LEU A 33 11.75 2.18 3.82
C LEU A 33 12.78 1.37 4.63
N GLU A 34 12.44 0.15 5.07
CA GLU A 34 13.39 -0.72 5.75
C GLU A 34 14.49 -1.21 4.80
N ALA A 35 15.73 -1.29 5.32
CA ALA A 35 16.89 -1.72 4.55
C ALA A 35 16.73 -3.18 4.11
N GLY A 36 16.70 -3.41 2.79
CA GLY A 36 16.49 -4.75 2.20
C GLY A 36 15.04 -5.08 1.87
N ALA A 37 14.09 -4.19 2.15
CA ALA A 37 12.71 -4.36 1.72
C ALA A 37 12.56 -4.21 0.21
N SER A 38 11.80 -5.11 -0.41
CA SER A 38 11.44 -4.99 -1.82
C SER A 38 10.06 -4.35 -1.95
N VAL A 39 10.03 -3.10 -2.40
CA VAL A 39 8.78 -2.34 -2.64
C VAL A 39 7.81 -3.11 -3.52
N SER A 40 8.31 -3.79 -4.56
CA SER A 40 7.49 -4.59 -5.47
C SER A 40 6.90 -5.82 -4.79
N ARG A 41 7.68 -6.50 -3.94
CA ARG A 41 7.20 -7.67 -3.17
C ARG A 41 6.10 -7.24 -2.20
N LEU A 42 6.36 -6.20 -1.41
CA LEU A 42 5.40 -5.62 -0.47
C LEU A 42 4.13 -5.14 -1.19
N ALA A 43 4.25 -4.55 -2.36
CA ALA A 43 3.08 -4.15 -3.15
C ALA A 43 2.22 -5.36 -3.55
N LEU A 44 2.83 -6.47 -3.99
CA LEU A 44 2.11 -7.69 -4.35
C LEU A 44 1.45 -8.35 -3.13
N GLU A 45 2.16 -8.45 -2.01
CA GLU A 45 1.64 -9.00 -0.75
C GLU A 45 0.42 -8.22 -0.25
N HIS A 46 0.45 -6.89 -0.41
CA HIS A 46 -0.65 -6.02 -0.01
C HIS A 46 -1.71 -5.80 -1.10
N GLY A 47 -1.55 -6.39 -2.29
CA GLY A 47 -2.47 -6.27 -3.43
C GLY A 47 -2.55 -4.87 -4.03
N VAL A 48 -1.49 -4.08 -3.94
CA VAL A 48 -1.39 -2.72 -4.48
C VAL A 48 -0.37 -2.63 -5.60
N ASN A 49 -0.51 -1.62 -6.46
CA ASN A 49 0.43 -1.41 -7.55
C ASN A 49 1.73 -0.79 -7.02
N ALA A 50 2.90 -1.38 -7.33
CA ALA A 50 4.20 -0.84 -6.89
C ALA A 50 4.42 0.61 -7.34
N ASN A 51 3.92 1.01 -8.52
CA ASN A 51 4.00 2.41 -8.99
C ASN A 51 3.19 3.37 -8.11
N LEU A 52 2.07 2.90 -7.54
CA LEU A 52 1.29 3.68 -6.59
C LEU A 52 2.05 3.86 -5.28
N LEU A 53 2.78 2.83 -4.85
CA LEU A 53 3.60 2.85 -3.63
C LEU A 53 4.79 3.81 -3.77
N TRP A 54 5.47 3.80 -4.92
CA TRP A 54 6.50 4.80 -5.24
C TRP A 54 5.97 6.24 -5.21
N LYS A 55 4.75 6.47 -5.73
CA LYS A 55 4.07 7.77 -5.62
C LYS A 55 3.71 8.15 -4.19
N TRP A 56 3.64 7.20 -3.26
CA TRP A 56 3.41 7.49 -1.84
C TRP A 56 4.70 7.73 -1.07
N ILE A 57 5.80 7.06 -1.46
CA ILE A 57 7.13 7.25 -0.87
C ILE A 57 7.72 8.60 -1.29
N GLY A 58 7.57 8.99 -2.56
CA GLY A 58 8.11 10.23 -3.09
C GLY A 58 7.22 11.48 -2.90
N LYS A 59 6.20 11.39 -2.05
CA LYS A 59 5.26 12.48 -1.78
C LYS A 59 5.39 12.94 -0.34
#